data_AF-A9UL70-F1
#
_entry.id   AF-A9UL70-F1
#
_cell.length_a   1.000
_cell.length_b   1.000
_cell.length_c   1.000
_cell.angle_alpha   90.00
_cell.angle_beta   90.00
_cell.angle_gamma   90.00
#
_symmetry.space_group_name_H-M   'P 1'
#
loop_
_entity.id
_entity.type
_entity.pdbx_description
1 polymer ?
#
loop_
_entity_poly.entity_id
_entity_poly.type
_entity_poly.pdbx_seq_one_letter_code
_entity_poly.pdbx_strand_id
1 'polypeptide(L)'
;MRRNCNAGFKSPVQSPSSSSSGRGSEYSLQKEVSELQGKEAALDQEIAQLESEGFSMAELEEHITLLHEYNELKDVGQMLLGRLAVLRGVTTKELYAEFGMNLED
;
A
#
# COMPACT_ATOMS: atom_id res chain seq x y z
N MET A 1 -64.49 43.81 -11.63
CA MET A 1 -64.13 42.42 -11.93
C MET A 1 -62.71 42.17 -11.43
N ARG A 2 -62.49 41.19 -10.56
CA ARG A 2 -61.30 41.06 -9.69
C ARG A 2 -60.03 40.72 -10.49
N ARG A 3 -58.96 41.51 -10.32
CA ARG A 3 -57.60 41.18 -10.79
C ARG A 3 -57.02 40.13 -9.84
N ASN A 4 -56.95 38.88 -10.28
CA ASN A 4 -56.29 37.83 -9.51
C ASN A 4 -54.81 37.77 -9.92
N CYS A 5 -53.98 38.45 -9.14
CA CYS A 5 -52.53 38.51 -9.26
C CYS A 5 -51.88 37.44 -8.37
N ASN A 6 -51.80 36.20 -8.87
CA ASN A 6 -50.91 35.18 -8.28
C ASN A 6 -49.79 34.88 -9.28
N ALA A 7 -48.81 35.79 -9.33
CA ALA A 7 -47.51 35.50 -9.91
C ALA A 7 -46.79 34.54 -8.95
N GLY A 8 -47.03 33.25 -9.10
CA GLY A 8 -46.31 32.23 -8.35
C GLY A 8 -44.81 32.32 -8.61
N PHE A 9 -44.03 32.31 -7.54
CA PHE A 9 -42.57 32.23 -7.55
C PHE A 9 -42.13 30.96 -8.31
N LYS A 10 -41.46 31.13 -9.45
CA LYS A 10 -40.86 30.01 -10.20
C LYS A 10 -39.52 29.69 -9.55
N SER A 11 -39.47 28.64 -8.72
CA SER A 11 -38.21 28.13 -8.18
C SER A 11 -37.29 27.71 -9.34
N PRO A 12 -36.02 28.17 -9.41
CA PRO A 12 -35.07 27.80 -10.47
C PRO A 12 -34.65 26.33 -10.42
N VAL A 13 -34.83 25.69 -9.26
CA VAL A 13 -34.48 24.29 -9.08
C VAL A 13 -35.62 23.47 -9.66
N GLN A 14 -35.47 23.04 -10.91
CA GLN A 14 -36.26 21.95 -11.46
C GLN A 14 -36.03 20.74 -10.56
N SER A 15 -37.02 20.42 -9.71
CA SER A 15 -37.12 19.06 -9.19
C SER A 15 -37.21 18.15 -10.40
N PRO A 16 -36.24 17.25 -10.65
CA PRO A 16 -36.36 16.33 -11.75
C PRO A 16 -37.62 15.51 -11.49
N SER A 17 -38.68 15.81 -12.26
CA SER A 17 -39.90 15.03 -12.27
C SER A 17 -39.50 13.61 -12.64
N SER A 18 -39.56 12.75 -11.65
CA SER A 18 -39.51 11.30 -11.73
C SER A 18 -40.25 10.78 -12.97
N SER A 19 -39.62 9.81 -13.64
CA SER A 19 -40.16 8.91 -14.69
C SER A 19 -39.64 9.18 -16.10
N SER A 20 -38.42 8.71 -16.41
CA SER A 20 -38.04 8.11 -17.72
C SER A 20 -36.53 8.01 -17.95
N SER A 21 -35.67 8.50 -17.06
CA SER A 21 -34.21 8.29 -17.18
C SER A 21 -33.72 6.93 -16.65
N GLY A 22 -34.60 6.13 -16.04
CA GLY A 22 -34.24 4.87 -15.37
C GLY A 22 -33.62 3.81 -16.30
N ARG A 23 -34.05 3.73 -17.57
CA ARG A 23 -33.56 2.68 -18.48
C ARG A 23 -32.18 2.99 -19.08
N GLY A 24 -31.90 4.28 -19.30
CA GLY A 24 -30.58 4.74 -19.73
C GLY A 24 -29.56 4.70 -18.60
N SER A 25 -29.97 5.06 -17.37
CA SER A 25 -29.12 4.92 -16.19
C SER A 25 -28.85 3.46 -15.88
N GLU A 26 -29.86 2.60 -15.96
CA GLU A 26 -29.74 1.16 -15.74
C GLU A 26 -28.72 0.56 -16.73
N TYR A 27 -28.86 0.80 -18.04
CA TYR A 27 -27.89 0.34 -19.05
C TYR A 27 -26.47 0.88 -18.81
N SER A 28 -26.34 2.16 -18.46
CA SER A 28 -25.04 2.76 -18.12
C SER A 28 -24.41 2.06 -16.92
N LEU A 29 -25.21 1.78 -15.88
CA LEU A 29 -24.76 1.08 -14.68
C LEU A 29 -24.38 -0.38 -14.99
N GLN A 30 -25.14 -1.09 -15.82
CA GLN A 30 -24.76 -2.44 -16.24
C GLN A 30 -23.45 -2.47 -17.00
N LYS A 31 -23.24 -1.50 -17.89
CA LYS A 31 -21.97 -1.37 -18.61
C LYS A 31 -20.83 -1.11 -17.64
N GLU A 32 -21.00 -0.21 -16.69
CA GLU A 32 -20.01 0.08 -15.65
C GLU A 32 -19.71 -1.14 -14.78
N VAL A 33 -20.73 -1.89 -14.34
CA VAL A 33 -20.56 -3.13 -13.59
C VAL A 33 -19.77 -4.17 -14.40
N SER A 34 -20.12 -4.34 -15.68
CA SER A 34 -19.40 -5.25 -16.58
C SER A 34 -17.93 -4.85 -16.77
N GLU A 35 -17.67 -3.55 -16.94
CA GLU A 35 -16.30 -3.02 -17.03
C GLU A 35 -15.52 -3.20 -15.72
N LEU A 36 -16.15 -2.98 -14.56
CA LEU A 36 -15.54 -3.18 -13.25
C LEU A 36 -15.23 -4.66 -12.99
N GLN A 37 -16.15 -5.57 -13.33
CA GLN A 37 -15.92 -7.02 -13.24
C GLN A 37 -14.76 -7.47 -14.14
N GLY A 38 -14.64 -6.89 -15.34
CA GLY A 38 -13.50 -7.14 -16.22
C GLY A 38 -12.18 -6.67 -15.62
N LYS A 39 -12.16 -5.52 -14.94
CA LYS A 39 -10.98 -5.01 -14.23
C LYS A 39 -10.61 -5.85 -13.01
N GLU A 40 -11.61 -6.29 -12.24
CA GLU A 40 -11.43 -7.19 -11.09
C GLU A 40 -10.75 -8.49 -11.53
N ALA A 41 -11.26 -9.13 -12.59
CA ALA A 41 -10.66 -10.35 -13.13
C ALA A 41 -9.22 -10.16 -13.64
N ALA A 42 -8.91 -9.00 -14.23
CA ALA A 42 -7.56 -8.68 -14.67
C ALA A 42 -6.59 -8.46 -13.50
N LEU A 43 -7.06 -7.80 -12.43
CA LEU A 43 -6.29 -7.60 -11.20
C LEU A 43 -6.06 -8.92 -10.46
N ASP A 44 -7.08 -9.78 -10.38
CA ASP A 44 -6.94 -11.13 -9.80
C ASP A 44 -5.90 -11.97 -10.56
N GLN A 45 -5.85 -11.84 -11.88
CA GLN A 45 -4.83 -12.50 -12.71
C GLN A 45 -3.43 -11.97 -12.42
N GLU A 46 -3.27 -10.64 -12.26
CA GLU A 46 -2.00 -10.01 -11.92
C GLU A 46 -1.52 -10.42 -10.52
N ILE A 47 -2.44 -10.45 -9.54
CA ILE A 47 -2.15 -10.94 -8.19
C ILE A 47 -1.69 -12.40 -8.24
N ALA A 48 -2.42 -13.27 -8.95
CA ALA A 48 -2.06 -14.68 -9.07
C ALA A 48 -0.70 -14.88 -9.77
N GLN A 49 -0.36 -14.03 -10.74
CA GLN A 49 0.95 -14.05 -11.39
C GLN A 49 2.06 -13.68 -10.38
N LEU A 50 1.90 -12.58 -9.64
CA LEU A 50 2.87 -12.14 -8.64
C LEU A 50 3.07 -13.18 -7.53
N GLU A 51 1.97 -13.77 -7.03
CA GLU A 51 2.03 -14.85 -6.05
C GLU A 51 2.75 -16.08 -6.60
N SER A 52 2.58 -16.41 -7.89
CA SER A 52 3.29 -17.52 -8.54
C SER A 52 4.78 -17.25 -8.75
N GLU A 53 5.18 -15.99 -8.89
CA GLU A 53 6.58 -15.56 -8.94
C GLU A 53 7.25 -15.55 -7.56
N GLY A 54 6.48 -15.78 -6.49
CA GLY A 54 6.95 -15.87 -5.11
C GLY A 54 6.62 -14.64 -4.27
N PHE A 55 6.16 -13.54 -4.88
CA PHE A 55 5.79 -12.30 -4.21
C PHE A 55 4.54 -12.49 -3.37
N SER A 56 4.75 -12.96 -2.14
CA SER A 56 3.69 -13.20 -1.17
C SER A 56 3.94 -12.37 0.08
N MET A 57 2.86 -12.08 0.82
CA MET A 57 2.98 -11.43 2.13
C MET A 57 3.80 -12.28 3.10
N ALA A 58 3.75 -13.60 2.97
CA ALA A 58 4.53 -14.54 3.78
C ALA A 58 6.04 -14.39 3.55
N GLU A 59 6.48 -14.23 2.29
CA GLU A 59 7.89 -13.98 1.97
C GLU A 59 8.37 -12.65 2.57
N LEU A 60 7.54 -11.60 2.50
CA LEU A 60 7.87 -10.31 3.11
C LEU A 60 8.03 -10.42 4.64
N GLU A 61 7.13 -11.13 5.31
CA GLU A 61 7.23 -11.38 6.76
C GLU A 61 8.48 -12.21 7.12
N GLU A 62 8.84 -13.19 6.29
CA GLU A 62 10.08 -13.96 6.43
C GLU A 62 11.32 -13.06 6.29
N HIS A 63 11.39 -12.22 5.26
CA HIS A 63 12.49 -11.26 5.08
C HIS A 63 12.60 -10.26 6.22
N ILE A 64 11.48 -9.76 6.76
CA ILE A 64 11.46 -8.89 7.94
C ILE A 64 12.04 -9.62 9.16
N THR A 65 11.67 -10.89 9.34
CA THR A 65 12.17 -11.72 10.44
C THR A 65 13.67 -11.94 10.32
N LEU A 66 14.16 -12.34 9.14
CA LEU A 66 15.58 -12.53 8.85
C LEU A 66 16.39 -11.25 9.04
N LEU A 67 15.84 -10.09 8.66
CA LEU A 67 16.50 -8.80 8.86
C LEU A 67 16.65 -8.46 10.35
N HIS A 68 15.63 -8.75 11.16
CA HIS A 68 15.73 -8.58 12.61
C HIS A 68 16.74 -9.55 13.22
N GLU A 69 16.70 -10.84 12.87
CA GLU A 69 17.67 -11.84 13.34
C GLU A 69 19.12 -11.47 12.98
N TYR A 70 19.34 -11.00 11.74
CA TYR A 70 20.64 -10.52 11.30
C TYR A 70 21.11 -9.32 12.13
N ASN A 71 20.25 -8.33 12.35
CA ASN A 71 20.59 -7.14 13.13
C ASN A 71 20.89 -7.49 14.59
N GLU A 72 20.09 -8.37 15.21
CA GLU A 72 20.34 -8.85 16.57
C GLU A 72 21.70 -9.52 16.68
N LEU A 73 22.03 -10.40 15.73
CA LEU A 73 23.33 -11.07 15.71
C LEU A 73 24.48 -10.07 15.47
N LYS A 74 24.29 -9.10 14.57
CA LYS A 74 25.25 -8.03 14.29
C LYS A 74 25.52 -7.20 15.56
N ASP A 75 24.49 -6.82 16.30
CA ASP A 75 24.61 -6.03 17.52
C ASP A 75 25.35 -6.80 18.63
N VAL A 76 25.04 -8.10 18.80
CA VAL A 76 25.80 -8.97 19.72
C VAL A 76 27.27 -9.04 19.30
N GLY A 77 27.54 -9.22 18.01
CA GLY A 77 28.90 -9.22 17.46
C GLY A 77 29.65 -7.92 17.74
N GLN A 78 29.02 -6.78 17.49
CA GLN A 78 29.59 -5.45 17.77
C GLN A 78 29.83 -5.22 19.26
N MET A 79 28.92 -5.68 20.13
CA MET A 79 29.11 -5.62 21.58
C MET A 79 30.36 -6.43 22.01
N LEU A 80 30.51 -7.64 21.50
CA LEU A 80 31.67 -8.50 21.79
C LEU A 80 32.96 -7.89 21.26
N LEU A 81 32.94 -7.35 20.05
CA LEU A 81 34.07 -6.68 19.44
C LEU A 81 34.48 -5.43 20.24
N GLY A 82 33.51 -4.65 20.71
CA GLY A 82 33.75 -3.50 21.59
C GLY A 82 34.43 -3.89 22.89
N ARG A 83 33.99 -4.99 23.53
CA ARG A 83 34.65 -5.53 24.72
C ARG A 83 36.06 -6.02 24.42
N LEU A 84 36.26 -6.70 23.30
CA LEU A 84 37.56 -7.19 22.86
C LEU A 84 38.54 -6.03 22.62
N ALA A 85 38.07 -4.94 22.01
CA ALA A 85 38.85 -3.72 21.78
C ALA A 85 39.36 -3.13 23.10
N VAL A 86 38.48 -3.01 24.10
CA VAL A 86 38.85 -2.54 25.44
C VAL A 86 39.90 -3.44 26.09
N LEU A 87 39.73 -4.77 26.01
CA LEU A 87 40.68 -5.73 26.60
C LEU A 87 42.06 -5.69 25.94
N ARG A 88 42.11 -5.47 24.62
CA ARG A 88 43.35 -5.38 23.86
C ARG A 88 43.98 -3.97 23.90
N GLY A 89 43.26 -2.96 24.40
CA GLY A 89 43.71 -1.57 24.39
C GLY A 89 43.78 -0.97 22.99
N VAL A 90 43.01 -1.51 22.04
CA VAL A 90 42.95 -1.08 20.65
C VAL A 90 41.60 -0.46 20.35
N THR A 91 41.49 0.24 19.21
CA THR A 91 40.19 0.74 18.76
C THR A 91 39.39 -0.37 18.06
N THR A 92 38.06 -0.25 18.06
CA THR A 92 37.22 -1.17 17.27
C THR A 92 37.58 -1.14 15.80
N LYS A 93 37.91 0.03 15.25
CA LYS A 93 38.37 0.20 13.86
C LYS A 93 39.60 -0.66 13.51
N GLU A 94 40.55 -0.80 14.43
CA GLU A 94 41.70 -1.68 14.23
C GLU A 94 41.28 -3.16 14.16
N LEU A 95 40.33 -3.57 15.01
CA LEU A 95 39.79 -4.92 14.95
C LEU A 95 38.99 -5.17 13.67
N TYR A 96 38.26 -4.18 13.14
CA TYR A 96 37.58 -4.32 11.85
C TYR A 96 38.57 -4.68 10.74
N ALA A 97 39.73 -4.00 10.68
CA ALA A 97 40.77 -4.33 9.71
C ALA A 97 41.38 -5.72 9.94
N GLU A 98 41.56 -6.14 11.20
CA GLU A 98 42.07 -7.47 11.57
C GLU A 98 41.12 -8.60 11.15
N PHE A 99 39.81 -8.42 11.37
CA PHE A 99 38.78 -9.42 11.05
C PHE A 99 38.22 -9.30 9.62
N GLY A 100 38.73 -8.36 8.80
CA GLY A 100 38.25 -8.15 7.43
C GLY A 100 36.82 -7.60 7.35
N MET A 101 36.39 -6.83 8.35
CA MET A 101 35.07 -6.19 8.40
C MET A 101 35.12 -4.77 7.84
N ASN A 102 34.04 -4.33 7.19
CA ASN A 102 33.88 -2.97 6.69
C ASN A 102 33.11 -2.11 7.70
N LEU A 103 33.52 -0.84 7.85
CA LEU A 103 32.83 0.12 8.72
C LEU A 103 31.56 0.73 8.10
N GLU A 104 31.33 0.50 6.81
CA GLU A 104 30.18 1.08 6.09
C GLU A 104 28.92 0.20 6.14
N ASP A 105 28.99 -0.99 6.75
CA ASP A 105 27.82 -1.85 7.00
C ASP A 105 27.00 -1.38 8.20
#